data_AF-R6DWB9-F1
#
_entry.id   AF-R6DWB9-F1
#
_cell.length_a   1.000
_cell.length_b   1.000
_cell.length_c   1.000
_cell.angle_alpha   90.00
_cell.angle_beta   90.00
_cell.angle_gamma   90.00
#
_symmetry.space_group_name_H-M   'P 1'
#
loop_
_entity.id
_entity.type
_entity.pdbx_description
1 polymer ?
#
loop_
_entity_poly.entity_id
_entity_poly.type
_entity_poly.pdbx_seq_one_letter_code
_entity_poly.pdbx_strand_id
1 'polypeptide(L)'
;MDEKIIETYKQGCNFYYGKDGYPLDYQRAYILINEAAKGGLSDAMNHLGVMYRDGNDVCQDYGQAFNWFKKALSADNCNYLAYHNIGKMYYNGLGISKSIEKAYEYFGNAIRFNPSKNGSIYVDDCFTVGCIYIIRNRLREAFPYFKEAAMKGNKPEAWHNLGYICSKKGIPGADRQTSFPYFMKAANLGYVPSMYEVGCIYISKMMYNEGMPWVEKAAAMGYEPAVKNLKKFKAGRAAHNNSILDYFG
;
A
#
# COMPACT_ATOMS: atom_id res chain seq x y z
N MET A 1 -17.01 -24.61 -17.72
CA MET A 1 -16.29 -25.11 -16.52
C MET A 1 -17.32 -25.79 -15.64
N ASP A 2 -16.99 -26.97 -15.10
CA ASP A 2 -17.94 -27.81 -14.35
C ASP A 2 -18.39 -27.13 -13.06
N GLU A 3 -19.71 -27.02 -12.86
CA GLU A 3 -20.32 -26.44 -11.65
C GLU A 3 -19.88 -27.19 -10.39
N LYS A 4 -19.64 -28.51 -10.51
CA LYS A 4 -19.12 -29.33 -9.42
C LYS A 4 -17.74 -28.88 -8.97
N ILE A 5 -16.85 -28.50 -9.89
CA ILE A 5 -15.48 -28.03 -9.57
C ILE A 5 -15.52 -26.73 -8.77
N ILE A 6 -16.42 -25.82 -9.15
CA ILE A 6 -16.61 -24.54 -8.46
C ILE A 6 -17.13 -24.78 -7.04
N GLU A 7 -18.09 -25.69 -6.88
CA GLU A 7 -18.66 -26.03 -5.57
C GLU A 7 -17.63 -26.74 -4.66
N THR A 8 -16.87 -27.70 -5.21
CA THR A 8 -15.74 -28.34 -4.51
C THR A 8 -14.75 -27.28 -4.01
N TYR A 9 -14.40 -26.31 -4.85
CA TYR A 9 -13.49 -25.23 -4.45
C TYR A 9 -14.07 -24.36 -3.32
N LYS A 10 -15.36 -23.99 -3.39
CA LYS A 10 -16.02 -23.21 -2.33
C LYS A 10 -15.98 -23.93 -0.99
N GLN A 11 -16.30 -25.22 -0.97
CA GLN A 11 -16.21 -26.04 0.25
C GLN A 11 -14.79 -26.09 0.79
N GLY A 12 -13.79 -26.25 -0.10
CA GLY A 12 -12.37 -26.17 0.26
C GLY A 12 -12.01 -24.83 0.91
N CYS A 13 -12.51 -23.72 0.37
CA CYS A 13 -12.32 -22.39 0.97
C CYS A 13 -13.01 -22.26 2.33
N ASN A 14 -14.18 -22.86 2.52
CA ASN A 14 -14.89 -22.80 3.80
C ASN A 14 -14.12 -23.52 4.90
N PHE A 15 -13.54 -24.69 4.62
CA PHE A 15 -12.59 -25.35 5.52
C PHE A 15 -11.31 -24.53 5.73
N TYR A 16 -10.77 -23.90 4.68
CA TYR A 16 -9.55 -23.11 4.78
C TYR A 16 -9.68 -21.88 5.69
N TYR A 17 -10.84 -21.23 5.68
CA TYR A 17 -11.11 -20.02 6.47
C TYR A 17 -11.90 -20.29 7.75
N GLY A 18 -12.42 -21.51 7.95
CA GLY A 18 -13.29 -21.85 9.08
C GLY A 18 -14.58 -21.02 9.09
N LYS A 19 -15.30 -20.97 7.96
CA LYS A 19 -16.51 -20.12 7.78
C LYS A 19 -17.71 -20.92 7.27
N ASP A 20 -18.88 -20.28 7.24
CA ASP A 20 -20.14 -20.87 6.75
C ASP A 20 -20.52 -22.20 7.45
N GLY A 21 -20.17 -22.32 8.75
CA GLY A 21 -20.42 -23.53 9.55
C GLY A 21 -19.35 -24.62 9.43
N TYR A 22 -18.30 -24.42 8.64
CA TYR A 22 -17.18 -25.35 8.52
C TYR A 22 -16.09 -25.01 9.56
N PRO A 23 -15.51 -26.01 10.26
CA PRO A 23 -14.35 -25.76 11.11
C PRO A 23 -13.12 -25.45 10.26
N LEU A 24 -12.16 -24.73 10.84
CA LEU A 24 -10.84 -24.56 10.23
C LEU A 24 -10.16 -25.93 10.09
N ASP A 25 -9.88 -26.35 8.88
CA ASP A 25 -9.27 -27.66 8.57
C ASP A 25 -8.46 -27.56 7.28
N TYR A 26 -7.15 -27.36 7.42
CA TYR A 26 -6.28 -27.20 6.26
C TYR A 26 -6.12 -28.49 5.44
N GLN A 27 -6.28 -29.66 6.06
CA GLN A 27 -6.15 -30.94 5.37
C GLN A 27 -7.32 -31.17 4.41
N ARG A 28 -8.56 -30.98 4.91
CA ARG A 28 -9.75 -31.04 4.05
C ARG A 28 -9.74 -29.94 3.00
N ALA A 29 -9.33 -28.74 3.37
CA ALA A 29 -9.16 -27.64 2.43
C ALA A 29 -8.18 -28.02 1.30
N TYR A 30 -7.01 -28.57 1.64
CA TYR A 30 -6.00 -28.96 0.66
C TYR A 30 -6.54 -29.98 -0.33
N ILE A 31 -7.22 -31.03 0.14
CA ILE A 31 -7.78 -32.08 -0.72
C ILE A 31 -8.74 -31.46 -1.75
N LEU A 32 -9.71 -30.66 -1.29
CA LEU A 32 -10.75 -30.07 -2.15
C LEU A 32 -10.18 -28.99 -3.09
N ILE A 33 -9.28 -28.14 -2.60
CA ILE A 33 -8.62 -27.10 -3.41
C ILE A 33 -7.72 -27.75 -4.47
N ASN A 34 -6.96 -28.79 -4.13
CA ASN A 34 -6.11 -29.51 -5.06
C ASN A 34 -6.94 -30.25 -6.13
N GLU A 35 -8.07 -30.85 -5.76
CA GLU A 35 -9.02 -31.44 -6.72
C GLU A 35 -9.53 -30.37 -7.70
N ALA A 36 -9.99 -29.23 -7.21
CA ALA A 36 -10.48 -28.15 -8.06
C ALA A 36 -9.38 -27.54 -8.95
N ALA A 37 -8.15 -27.44 -8.45
CA ALA A 37 -6.99 -26.97 -9.22
C ALA A 37 -6.64 -27.95 -10.36
N LYS A 38 -6.70 -29.27 -10.12
CA LYS A 38 -6.56 -30.29 -11.17
C LYS A 38 -7.69 -30.26 -12.20
N GLY A 39 -8.88 -29.84 -11.76
CA GLY A 39 -10.04 -29.55 -12.61
C GLY A 39 -9.92 -28.30 -13.48
N GLY A 40 -8.80 -27.56 -13.41
CA GLY A 40 -8.54 -26.39 -14.25
C GLY A 40 -8.99 -25.06 -13.66
N LEU A 41 -9.51 -25.03 -12.42
CA LEU A 41 -9.96 -23.78 -11.80
C LEU A 41 -8.77 -22.91 -11.36
N SER A 42 -8.52 -21.81 -12.07
CA SER A 42 -7.45 -20.85 -11.78
C SER A 42 -7.47 -20.31 -10.35
N ASP A 43 -8.65 -20.07 -9.76
CA ASP A 43 -8.80 -19.63 -8.37
C ASP A 43 -8.25 -20.65 -7.38
N ALA A 44 -8.54 -21.93 -7.61
CA ALA A 44 -8.01 -23.02 -6.81
C ALA A 44 -6.49 -23.17 -7.01
N MET A 45 -5.97 -23.00 -8.23
CA MET A 45 -4.52 -22.99 -8.48
C MET A 45 -3.82 -21.87 -7.71
N ASN A 46 -4.38 -20.66 -7.72
CA ASN A 46 -3.85 -19.55 -6.93
C ASN A 46 -3.93 -19.85 -5.43
N HIS A 47 -5.04 -20.41 -4.95
CA HIS A 47 -5.18 -20.75 -3.54
C HIS A 47 -4.20 -21.85 -3.10
N LEU A 48 -3.96 -22.86 -3.95
CA LEU A 48 -2.96 -23.88 -3.73
C LEU A 48 -1.54 -23.30 -3.65
N GLY A 49 -1.24 -22.31 -4.50
CA GLY A 49 0.01 -21.55 -4.41
C GLY A 49 0.16 -20.81 -3.06
N VAL A 50 -0.93 -20.27 -2.52
CA VAL A 50 -0.94 -19.68 -1.16
C VAL A 50 -0.69 -20.74 -0.09
N MET A 51 -1.30 -21.92 -0.18
CA MET A 51 -1.07 -23.01 0.78
C MET A 51 0.40 -23.44 0.83
N TYR A 52 1.05 -23.59 -0.34
CA TYR A 52 2.50 -23.87 -0.40
C TYR A 52 3.35 -22.71 0.11
N ARG A 53 2.96 -21.46 -0.13
CA ARG A 53 3.69 -20.28 0.37
C ARG A 53 3.64 -20.19 1.89
N ASP A 54 2.50 -20.51 2.51
CA ASP A 54 2.27 -20.31 3.94
C ASP A 54 2.52 -21.58 4.76
N GLY A 55 2.59 -22.75 4.13
CA GLY A 55 2.81 -24.04 4.80
C GLY A 55 1.55 -24.61 5.44
N ASN A 56 0.38 -24.36 4.84
CA ASN A 56 -0.92 -24.76 5.39
C ASN A 56 -1.26 -26.18 4.91
N ASP A 57 -1.12 -27.18 5.79
CA ASP A 57 -1.22 -28.64 5.52
C ASP A 57 -0.10 -29.25 4.64
N VAL A 58 0.54 -28.44 3.82
CA VAL A 58 1.75 -28.81 3.08
C VAL A 58 3.00 -28.20 3.70
N CYS A 59 4.16 -28.83 3.51
CA CYS A 59 5.42 -28.18 3.84
C CYS A 59 5.56 -26.88 3.03
N GLN A 60 6.00 -25.80 3.69
CA GLN A 60 6.25 -24.54 3.00
C GLN A 60 7.27 -24.73 1.88
N ASP A 61 6.87 -24.37 0.67
CA ASP A 61 7.68 -24.49 -0.53
C ASP A 61 7.36 -23.33 -1.49
N TYR A 62 8.24 -22.33 -1.49
CA TYR A 62 8.10 -21.19 -2.37
C TYR A 62 8.28 -21.55 -3.86
N GLY A 63 9.04 -22.58 -4.20
CA GLY A 63 9.17 -23.02 -5.59
C GLY A 63 7.84 -23.57 -6.12
N GLN A 64 7.18 -24.40 -5.33
CA GLN A 64 5.84 -24.92 -5.64
C GLN A 64 4.79 -23.81 -5.67
N ALA A 65 4.84 -22.87 -4.72
CA ALA A 65 3.97 -21.70 -4.72
C ALA A 65 4.09 -20.91 -6.04
N PHE A 66 5.33 -20.60 -6.45
CA PHE A 66 5.60 -19.89 -7.70
C PHE A 66 5.01 -20.61 -8.91
N ASN A 67 5.22 -21.93 -9.00
CA ASN A 67 4.71 -22.75 -10.09
C ASN A 67 3.18 -22.75 -10.15
N TRP A 68 2.51 -22.84 -9.01
CA TRP A 68 1.04 -22.79 -8.94
C TRP A 68 0.48 -21.43 -9.33
N PHE A 69 1.09 -20.33 -8.88
CA PHE A 69 0.69 -19.00 -9.33
C PHE A 69 0.88 -18.83 -10.85
N LYS A 70 1.98 -19.35 -11.42
CA LYS A 70 2.19 -19.32 -12.87
C LYS A 70 1.13 -20.12 -13.63
N LYS A 71 0.75 -21.30 -13.14
CA LYS A 71 -0.36 -22.08 -13.71
C LYS A 71 -1.67 -21.32 -13.66
N ALA A 72 -1.98 -20.66 -12.55
CA ALA A 72 -3.20 -19.85 -12.41
C ALA A 72 -3.29 -18.71 -13.43
N LEU A 73 -2.14 -18.12 -13.84
CA LEU A 73 -2.07 -17.10 -14.90
C LEU A 73 -2.22 -17.67 -16.31
N SER A 74 -1.86 -18.93 -16.52
CA SER A 74 -1.91 -19.61 -17.82
C SER A 74 -3.23 -20.33 -18.09
N ALA A 75 -4.14 -20.38 -17.12
CA ALA A 75 -5.48 -20.95 -17.29
C ALA A 75 -6.40 -20.02 -18.10
N ASP A 76 -7.35 -20.59 -18.83
CA ASP A 76 -8.30 -19.86 -19.70
C ASP A 76 -9.12 -18.81 -18.92
N ASN A 77 -9.40 -19.07 -17.64
CA ASN A 77 -10.08 -18.17 -16.71
C ASN A 77 -9.08 -17.50 -15.75
N CYS A 78 -7.94 -17.06 -16.26
CA CYS A 78 -6.81 -16.47 -15.53
C CYS A 78 -7.19 -15.72 -14.23
N ASN A 79 -6.62 -16.16 -13.09
CA ASN A 79 -6.80 -15.46 -11.82
C ASN A 79 -5.76 -14.34 -11.69
N TYR A 80 -6.20 -13.08 -11.80
CA TYR A 80 -5.31 -11.92 -11.75
C TYR A 80 -4.57 -11.74 -10.41
N LEU A 81 -5.07 -12.29 -9.29
CA LEU A 81 -4.40 -12.23 -7.98
C LEU A 81 -3.08 -12.99 -7.97
N ALA A 82 -2.89 -13.95 -8.89
CA ALA A 82 -1.62 -14.61 -9.06
C ALA A 82 -0.52 -13.64 -9.52
N TYR A 83 -0.85 -12.57 -10.25
CA TYR A 83 0.12 -11.51 -10.55
C TYR A 83 0.64 -10.84 -9.27
N HIS A 84 -0.26 -10.46 -8.35
CA HIS A 84 0.12 -9.87 -7.07
C HIS A 84 1.03 -10.80 -6.27
N ASN A 85 0.66 -12.08 -6.16
CA ASN A 85 1.43 -13.06 -5.41
C ASN A 85 2.84 -13.25 -5.98
N ILE A 86 2.97 -13.37 -7.31
CA ILE A 86 4.30 -13.46 -7.96
C ILE A 86 5.09 -12.15 -7.79
N GLY A 87 4.43 -11.00 -7.88
CA GLY A 87 5.03 -9.69 -7.62
C GLY A 87 5.67 -9.63 -6.24
N LYS A 88 4.96 -10.08 -5.20
CA LYS A 88 5.50 -10.18 -3.82
C LYS A 88 6.69 -11.13 -3.72
N MET A 89 6.66 -12.27 -4.42
CA MET A 89 7.79 -13.22 -4.41
C MET A 89 9.04 -12.60 -5.00
N TYR A 90 8.94 -11.88 -6.13
CA TYR A 90 10.09 -11.15 -6.70
C TYR A 90 10.52 -9.97 -5.83
N TYR A 91 9.58 -9.28 -5.17
CA TYR A 91 9.88 -8.14 -4.32
C TYR A 91 10.68 -8.56 -3.07
N ASN A 92 10.31 -9.69 -2.48
CA ASN A 92 10.90 -10.20 -1.23
C ASN A 92 12.00 -11.26 -1.44
N GLY A 93 12.12 -11.83 -2.64
CA GLY A 93 13.06 -12.91 -2.92
C GLY A 93 12.62 -14.27 -2.35
N LEU A 94 11.33 -14.59 -2.40
CA LEU A 94 10.76 -15.83 -1.82
C LEU A 94 10.85 -16.98 -2.81
N GLY A 95 11.77 -17.92 -2.60
CA GLY A 95 12.00 -19.08 -3.49
C GLY A 95 12.55 -18.75 -4.87
N ILE A 96 12.75 -17.48 -5.16
CA ILE A 96 13.29 -16.94 -6.42
C ILE A 96 14.17 -15.74 -6.10
N SER A 97 15.15 -15.45 -6.96
CA SER A 97 16.01 -14.28 -6.77
C SER A 97 15.19 -12.98 -6.78
N LYS A 98 15.41 -12.14 -5.78
CA LYS A 98 14.78 -10.82 -5.68
C LYS A 98 15.03 -10.00 -6.94
N SER A 99 13.97 -9.41 -7.50
CA SER A 99 14.04 -8.53 -8.66
C SER A 99 12.95 -7.47 -8.60
N ILE A 100 13.34 -6.22 -8.34
CA ILE A 100 12.40 -5.09 -8.31
C ILE A 100 11.80 -4.81 -9.68
N GLU A 101 12.54 -5.08 -10.77
CA GLU A 101 12.04 -4.93 -12.13
C GLU A 101 10.91 -5.91 -12.44
N LYS A 102 11.11 -7.21 -12.15
CA LYS A 102 10.06 -8.20 -12.32
C LYS A 102 8.90 -7.95 -11.36
N ALA A 103 9.16 -7.62 -10.10
CA ALA A 103 8.10 -7.27 -9.16
C ALA A 103 7.22 -6.13 -9.70
N TYR A 104 7.83 -5.08 -10.23
CA TYR A 104 7.15 -3.96 -10.86
C TYR A 104 6.26 -4.40 -12.05
N GLU A 105 6.77 -5.26 -12.94
CA GLU A 105 5.99 -5.80 -14.06
C GLU A 105 4.76 -6.57 -13.57
N TYR A 106 4.95 -7.47 -12.60
CA TYR A 106 3.88 -8.30 -12.06
C TYR A 106 2.83 -7.47 -11.30
N PHE A 107 3.23 -6.52 -10.45
CA PHE A 107 2.28 -5.61 -9.79
C PHE A 107 1.56 -4.71 -10.81
N GLY A 108 2.24 -4.23 -11.84
CA GLY A 108 1.61 -3.47 -12.93
C GLY A 108 0.55 -4.29 -13.67
N ASN A 109 0.83 -5.56 -13.96
CA ASN A 109 -0.14 -6.49 -14.52
C ASN A 109 -1.30 -6.77 -13.56
N ALA A 110 -1.05 -6.93 -12.25
CA ALA A 110 -2.09 -7.10 -11.25
C ALA A 110 -3.09 -5.92 -11.26
N ILE A 111 -2.59 -4.68 -11.31
CA ILE A 111 -3.42 -3.47 -11.44
C ILE A 111 -4.18 -3.46 -12.77
N ARG A 112 -3.50 -3.76 -13.88
CA ARG A 112 -4.07 -3.73 -15.23
C ARG A 112 -5.21 -4.72 -15.41
N PHE A 113 -5.05 -5.93 -14.88
CA PHE A 113 -6.01 -7.03 -15.05
C PHE A 113 -6.99 -7.18 -13.88
N ASN A 114 -6.90 -6.35 -12.84
CA ASN A 114 -7.93 -6.32 -11.81
C ASN A 114 -9.25 -5.78 -12.40
N PRO A 115 -10.33 -6.58 -12.45
CA PRO A 115 -11.56 -6.19 -13.12
C PRO A 115 -12.31 -5.08 -12.38
N SER A 116 -12.28 -5.09 -11.05
CA SER A 116 -12.96 -4.12 -10.20
C SER A 116 -12.17 -2.81 -10.05
N LYS A 117 -10.86 -2.86 -10.30
CA LYS A 117 -9.90 -1.81 -9.95
C LYS A 117 -10.12 -1.28 -8.53
N ASN A 118 -10.42 -2.16 -7.58
CA ASN A 118 -10.74 -1.81 -6.20
C ASN A 118 -10.33 -2.95 -5.23
N GLY A 119 -10.55 -2.73 -3.94
CA GLY A 119 -10.21 -3.68 -2.88
C GLY A 119 -8.77 -3.52 -2.36
N SER A 120 -8.47 -4.15 -1.22
CA SER A 120 -7.19 -3.96 -0.52
C SER A 120 -5.98 -4.31 -1.40
N ILE A 121 -6.04 -5.44 -2.11
CA ILE A 121 -4.93 -5.90 -2.96
C ILE A 121 -4.64 -4.89 -4.09
N TYR A 122 -5.68 -4.36 -4.74
CA TYR A 122 -5.52 -3.32 -5.75
C TYR A 122 -4.84 -2.07 -5.19
N VAL A 123 -5.29 -1.62 -4.01
CA VAL A 123 -4.73 -0.48 -3.30
C VAL A 123 -3.27 -0.72 -2.93
N ASP A 124 -2.93 -1.92 -2.46
CA ASP A 124 -1.57 -2.35 -2.12
C ASP A 124 -0.66 -2.36 -3.34
N ASP A 125 -1.15 -2.88 -4.47
CA ASP A 125 -0.40 -2.92 -5.73
C ASP A 125 -0.15 -1.51 -6.26
N CYS A 126 -1.17 -0.64 -6.29
CA CYS A 126 -1.03 0.76 -6.66
C CYS A 126 0.00 1.46 -5.76
N PHE A 127 -0.13 1.31 -4.44
CA PHE A 127 0.83 1.91 -3.51
C PHE A 127 2.26 1.43 -3.77
N THR A 128 2.45 0.12 -3.95
CA THR A 128 3.75 -0.49 -4.19
C THR A 128 4.38 0.01 -5.50
N VAL A 129 3.60 0.04 -6.58
CA VAL A 129 4.06 0.59 -7.87
C VAL A 129 4.42 2.07 -7.75
N GLY A 130 3.63 2.87 -7.04
CA GLY A 130 3.94 4.27 -6.73
C GLY A 130 5.29 4.42 -6.00
N CYS A 131 5.54 3.60 -4.98
CA CYS A 131 6.81 3.58 -4.25
C CYS A 131 8.00 3.21 -5.15
N ILE A 132 7.83 2.22 -6.03
CA ILE A 132 8.88 1.84 -6.99
C ILE A 132 9.22 3.00 -7.94
N TYR A 133 8.22 3.75 -8.40
CA TYR A 133 8.45 4.95 -9.21
C TYR A 133 9.21 6.04 -8.44
N ILE A 134 8.91 6.26 -7.16
CA ILE A 134 9.69 7.18 -6.31
C ILE A 134 11.16 6.75 -6.23
N ILE A 135 11.43 5.46 -5.97
CA ILE A 135 12.80 4.92 -5.88
C ILE A 135 13.56 5.14 -7.19
N ARG A 136 12.87 5.05 -8.33
CA ARG A 136 13.44 5.32 -9.66
C ARG A 136 13.50 6.80 -10.03
N ASN A 137 13.18 7.70 -9.10
CA ASN A 137 13.10 9.14 -9.31
C ASN A 137 12.14 9.56 -10.44
N ARG A 138 11.08 8.78 -10.66
CA ARG A 138 10.04 8.98 -11.68
C ARG A 138 8.76 9.48 -11.02
N LEU A 139 8.85 10.67 -10.42
CA LEU A 139 7.81 11.21 -9.53
C LEU A 139 6.49 11.53 -10.25
N ARG A 140 6.55 11.93 -11.53
CA ARG A 140 5.34 12.21 -12.33
C ARG A 140 4.53 10.94 -12.54
N GLU A 141 5.21 9.84 -12.80
CA GLU A 141 4.61 8.53 -13.03
C GLU A 141 4.11 7.88 -11.73
N ALA A 142 4.70 8.20 -10.58
CA ALA A 142 4.23 7.74 -9.28
C ALA A 142 2.85 8.31 -8.89
N PHE A 143 2.57 9.55 -9.30
CA PHE A 143 1.37 10.31 -8.90
C PHE A 143 0.04 9.58 -9.12
N PRO A 144 -0.29 9.07 -10.33
CA PRO A 144 -1.57 8.40 -10.56
C PRO A 144 -1.77 7.18 -9.65
N TYR A 145 -0.72 6.42 -9.35
CA TYR A 145 -0.82 5.24 -8.50
C TYR A 145 -1.10 5.59 -7.03
N PHE A 146 -0.42 6.61 -6.48
CA PHE A 146 -0.76 7.08 -5.14
C PHE A 146 -2.14 7.70 -5.07
N LYS A 147 -2.61 8.37 -6.13
CA LYS A 147 -3.98 8.91 -6.21
C LYS A 147 -5.01 7.79 -6.10
N GLU A 148 -4.86 6.73 -6.88
CA GLU A 148 -5.73 5.54 -6.80
C GLU A 148 -5.71 4.91 -5.40
N ALA A 149 -4.52 4.65 -4.86
CA ALA A 149 -4.36 4.04 -3.54
C ALA A 149 -4.96 4.90 -2.41
N ALA A 150 -4.76 6.22 -2.47
CA ALA A 150 -5.24 7.15 -1.45
C ALA A 150 -6.76 7.31 -1.47
N MET A 151 -7.36 7.38 -2.67
CA MET A 151 -8.80 7.57 -2.83
C MET A 151 -9.60 6.31 -2.49
N LYS A 152 -9.10 5.13 -2.86
CA LYS A 152 -9.82 3.85 -2.66
C LYS A 152 -9.53 3.19 -1.31
N GLY A 153 -8.32 3.34 -0.79
CA GLY A 153 -7.89 2.70 0.45
C GLY A 153 -7.96 3.57 1.70
N ASN A 154 -8.26 4.86 1.55
CA ASN A 154 -8.12 5.86 2.61
C ASN A 154 -6.74 5.83 3.30
N LYS A 155 -5.67 5.52 2.54
CA LYS A 155 -4.33 5.30 3.09
C LYS A 155 -3.60 6.62 3.38
N PRO A 156 -3.27 6.93 4.65
CA PRO A 156 -2.56 8.15 5.01
C PRO A 156 -1.20 8.30 4.30
N GLU A 157 -0.46 7.20 4.14
CA GLU A 157 0.87 7.16 3.50
C GLU A 157 0.77 7.55 2.02
N ALA A 158 -0.30 7.14 1.34
CA ALA A 158 -0.52 7.47 -0.06
C ALA A 158 -0.82 8.97 -0.22
N TRP A 159 -1.65 9.53 0.67
CA TRP A 159 -1.88 10.98 0.73
C TRP A 159 -0.59 11.75 1.02
N HIS A 160 0.25 11.27 1.95
CA HIS A 160 1.55 11.87 2.21
C HIS A 160 2.45 11.87 0.97
N ASN A 161 2.54 10.74 0.27
CA ASN A 161 3.38 10.64 -0.93
C ASN A 161 2.88 11.55 -2.07
N LEU A 162 1.58 11.78 -2.20
CA LEU A 162 1.04 12.81 -3.11
C LEU A 162 1.52 14.22 -2.71
N GLY A 163 1.45 14.55 -1.43
CA GLY A 163 1.97 15.82 -0.91
C GLY A 163 3.47 15.96 -1.18
N TYR A 164 4.24 14.90 -0.93
CA TYR A 164 5.67 14.85 -1.22
C TYR A 164 5.95 15.12 -2.69
N ILE A 165 5.28 14.42 -3.62
CA ILE A 165 5.44 14.63 -5.06
C ILE A 165 5.12 16.08 -5.43
N CYS A 166 3.98 16.62 -4.99
CA CYS A 166 3.58 18.00 -5.26
C CYS A 166 4.48 19.06 -4.60
N SER A 167 5.32 18.70 -3.63
CA SER A 167 6.27 19.62 -3.01
C SER A 167 7.59 19.75 -3.79
N LYS A 168 7.87 18.85 -4.76
CA LYS A 168 9.16 18.81 -5.46
C LYS A 168 9.24 19.77 -6.64
N LYS A 169 10.33 20.54 -6.66
CA LYS A 169 10.71 21.41 -7.78
C LYS A 169 10.90 20.58 -9.06
N GLY A 170 10.47 21.11 -10.20
CA GLY A 170 10.64 20.48 -11.53
C GLY A 170 9.48 19.57 -11.98
N ILE A 171 8.45 19.42 -11.14
CA ILE A 171 7.18 18.79 -11.54
C ILE A 171 6.20 19.91 -11.94
N PRO A 172 5.65 19.90 -13.17
CA PRO A 172 4.70 20.91 -13.64
C PRO A 172 3.46 20.95 -12.73
N GLY A 173 3.10 22.12 -12.23
CA GLY A 173 1.99 22.30 -11.28
C GLY A 173 2.28 21.86 -9.84
N ALA A 174 3.48 21.38 -9.55
CA ALA A 174 3.91 21.09 -8.18
C ALA A 174 4.41 22.37 -7.51
N ASP A 175 3.74 22.77 -6.44
CA ASP A 175 4.20 23.80 -5.54
C ASP A 175 3.72 23.50 -4.11
N ARG A 176 4.14 24.36 -3.19
CA ARG A 176 3.79 24.19 -1.78
C ARG A 176 2.29 24.29 -1.51
N GLN A 177 1.55 25.06 -2.31
CA GLN A 177 0.11 25.22 -2.20
C GLN A 177 -0.63 23.97 -2.70
N THR A 178 -0.16 23.32 -3.76
CA THR A 178 -0.73 22.05 -4.26
C THR A 178 -0.38 20.86 -3.39
N SER A 179 0.75 20.89 -2.67
CA SER A 179 1.12 19.85 -1.70
C SER A 179 0.28 19.85 -0.42
N PHE A 180 -0.18 21.04 0.01
CA PHE A 180 -0.81 21.22 1.32
C PHE A 180 -2.10 20.40 1.51
N PRO A 181 -3.06 20.37 0.57
CA PRO A 181 -4.28 19.57 0.74
C PRO A 181 -4.01 18.08 0.97
N TYR A 182 -2.97 17.53 0.33
CA TYR A 182 -2.60 16.13 0.47
C TYR A 182 -1.97 15.82 1.83
N PHE A 183 -1.03 16.66 2.30
CA PHE A 183 -0.50 16.53 3.65
C PHE A 183 -1.59 16.74 4.70
N MET A 184 -2.49 17.70 4.50
CA MET A 184 -3.60 17.94 5.42
C MET A 184 -4.52 16.72 5.53
N LYS A 185 -4.85 16.08 4.40
CA LYS A 185 -5.67 14.87 4.40
C LYS A 185 -4.98 13.72 5.14
N ALA A 186 -3.69 13.48 4.89
CA ALA A 186 -2.91 12.48 5.61
C ALA A 186 -2.80 12.78 7.11
N ALA A 187 -2.56 14.04 7.49
CA ALA A 187 -2.43 14.47 8.88
C ALA A 187 -3.75 14.29 9.66
N ASN A 188 -4.89 14.59 9.03
CA ASN A 188 -6.22 14.37 9.59
C ASN A 188 -6.54 12.88 9.80
N LEU A 189 -5.94 12.00 8.99
CA LEU A 189 -5.99 10.53 9.17
C LEU A 189 -4.99 10.01 10.21
N GLY A 190 -4.26 10.89 10.90
CA GLY A 190 -3.31 10.50 11.95
C GLY A 190 -1.87 10.30 11.47
N TYR A 191 -1.54 10.59 10.20
CA TYR A 191 -0.19 10.37 9.69
C TYR A 191 0.81 11.41 10.22
N VAL A 192 1.65 10.96 11.15
CA VAL A 192 2.56 11.83 11.90
C VAL A 192 3.54 12.61 11.01
N PRO A 193 4.18 12.02 9.98
CA PRO A 193 5.03 12.79 9.08
C PRO A 193 4.28 13.95 8.41
N SER A 194 3.03 13.73 7.99
CA SER A 194 2.21 14.80 7.39
C SER A 194 1.77 15.85 8.38
N MET A 195 1.53 15.51 9.66
CA MET A 195 1.29 16.52 10.70
C MET A 195 2.46 17.49 10.78
N TYR A 196 3.68 16.96 10.81
CA TYR A 196 4.88 17.79 10.82
C TYR A 196 5.00 18.66 9.56
N GLU A 197 4.75 18.11 8.37
CA GLU A 197 4.78 18.88 7.11
C GLU A 197 3.73 20.01 7.10
N VAL A 198 2.49 19.74 7.53
CA VAL A 198 1.43 20.75 7.69
C VAL A 198 1.89 21.87 8.62
N GLY A 199 2.44 21.52 9.78
CA GLY A 199 2.98 22.48 10.74
C GLY A 199 4.10 23.33 10.15
N CYS A 200 5.04 22.73 9.43
CA CYS A 200 6.12 23.42 8.74
C CYS A 200 5.60 24.38 7.63
N ILE A 201 4.55 23.98 6.90
CA ILE A 201 3.91 24.83 5.89
C ILE A 201 3.30 26.07 6.52
N TYR A 202 2.52 25.93 7.59
CA TYR A 202 1.95 27.08 8.30
C TYR A 202 3.03 28.00 8.89
N ILE A 203 3.98 27.44 9.64
CA ILE A 203 5.03 28.22 10.33
C ILE A 203 5.86 29.04 9.34
N SER A 204 6.16 28.50 8.15
CA SER A 204 6.90 29.24 7.14
C SER A 204 6.16 30.44 6.54
N LYS A 205 4.84 30.50 6.73
CA LYS A 205 3.98 31.64 6.38
C LYS A 205 3.75 32.55 7.59
N MET A 206 4.53 32.38 8.66
CA MET A 206 4.36 33.02 9.98
C MET A 206 3.02 32.71 10.67
N MET A 207 2.29 31.69 10.22
CA MET A 207 1.02 31.24 10.81
C MET A 207 1.29 30.28 11.98
N TYR A 208 1.88 30.81 13.05
CA TYR A 208 2.33 29.99 14.18
C TYR A 208 1.18 29.39 14.99
N ASN A 209 0.03 30.07 15.07
CA ASN A 209 -1.14 29.59 15.83
C ASN A 209 -1.75 28.34 15.19
N GLU A 210 -1.74 28.29 13.86
CA GLU A 210 -2.22 27.17 13.06
C GLU A 210 -1.17 26.06 12.98
N GLY A 211 0.11 26.42 12.84
CA GLY A 211 1.19 25.45 12.60
C GLY A 211 1.72 24.74 13.83
N MET A 212 1.88 25.45 14.96
CA MET A 212 2.48 24.88 16.17
C MET A 212 1.73 23.67 16.73
N PRO A 213 0.38 23.65 16.80
CA PRO A 213 -0.35 22.48 17.30
C PRO A 213 -0.02 21.19 16.55
N TRP A 214 0.21 21.27 15.23
CA TRP A 214 0.58 20.11 14.42
C TRP A 214 2.00 19.61 14.71
N VAL A 215 2.97 20.52 14.82
CA VAL A 215 4.36 20.16 15.16
C VAL A 215 4.43 19.60 16.58
N GLU A 216 3.75 20.23 17.54
CA GLU A 216 3.71 19.79 18.94
C GLU A 216 3.09 18.40 19.06
N LYS A 217 1.98 18.14 18.36
CA LYS A 217 1.35 16.81 18.28
C LYS A 217 2.31 15.78 17.69
N ALA A 218 2.98 16.10 16.57
CA ALA A 218 3.94 15.18 15.96
C ALA A 218 5.14 14.89 16.87
N ALA A 219 5.64 15.90 17.58
CA ALA A 219 6.73 15.76 18.54
C ALA A 219 6.31 14.92 19.76
N ALA A 220 5.09 15.12 20.27
CA ALA A 220 4.54 14.31 21.36
C ALA A 220 4.38 12.83 20.98
N MET A 221 4.16 12.55 19.69
CA MET A 221 4.16 11.19 19.13
C MET A 221 5.58 10.67 18.79
N GLY A 222 6.63 11.40 19.19
CA GLY A 222 8.02 10.97 19.04
C GLY A 222 8.62 11.14 17.65
N TYR A 223 7.97 11.88 16.74
CA TYR A 223 8.52 12.08 15.40
C TYR A 223 9.78 12.94 15.44
N GLU A 224 10.93 12.32 15.15
CA GLU A 224 12.26 12.90 15.37
C GLU A 224 12.45 14.29 14.72
N PRO A 225 12.04 14.54 13.45
CA PRO A 225 12.13 15.89 12.87
C PRO A 225 11.32 16.94 13.64
N ALA A 226 10.15 16.57 14.18
CA ALA A 226 9.35 17.47 15.00
C ALA A 226 10.02 17.76 16.33
N VAL A 227 10.47 16.72 17.04
CA VAL A 227 11.19 16.84 18.32
C VAL A 227 12.42 17.75 18.18
N LYS A 228 13.25 17.49 17.17
CA LYS A 228 14.48 18.23 16.90
C LYS A 228 14.24 19.72 16.61
N ASN A 229 13.19 20.04 15.85
CA ASN A 229 12.92 21.42 15.43
C ASN A 229 12.00 22.20 16.38
N LEU A 230 11.35 21.54 17.35
CA LEU A 230 10.32 22.17 18.18
C LEU A 230 10.83 23.39 18.95
N LYS A 231 12.03 23.31 19.54
CA LYS A 231 12.63 24.43 20.27
C LYS A 231 12.84 25.66 19.36
N LYS A 232 13.29 25.44 18.12
CA LYS A 232 13.49 26.49 17.13
C LYS A 232 12.17 27.15 16.75
N PHE A 233 11.12 26.36 16.53
CA PHE A 233 9.81 26.91 16.20
C PHE A 233 9.17 27.71 17.35
N LYS A 234 9.34 27.25 18.61
CA LYS A 234 8.89 28.00 19.80
C LYS A 234 9.61 29.35 19.93
N ALA A 235 10.92 29.38 19.71
CA ALA A 235 11.69 30.63 19.71
C ALA A 235 11.24 31.58 18.59
N GLY A 236 10.99 31.05 17.38
CA GLY A 236 10.46 31.83 16.26
C GLY A 236 9.09 32.46 16.54
N ARG A 237 8.17 31.70 17.16
CA ARG A 237 6.86 32.23 17.58
C ARG A 237 6.98 33.38 18.57
N ALA A 238 7.84 33.23 19.59
CA ALA A 238 8.04 34.27 20.60
C ALA A 238 8.59 35.56 19.98
N ALA A 239 9.59 35.45 19.10
CA ALA A 239 10.15 36.60 18.39
C ALA A 239 9.11 37.29 17.49
N HIS A 240 8.28 36.50 16.77
CA HIS A 240 7.22 37.04 15.94
C HIS A 240 6.18 37.81 16.76
N ASN A 241 5.74 37.27 17.90
CA ASN A 241 4.77 37.94 18.77
C ASN A 241 5.32 39.26 19.34
N ASN A 242 6.58 39.28 19.76
CA ASN A 242 7.22 40.51 20.24
C ASN A 242 7.30 41.57 19.13
N SER A 243 7.63 41.19 17.90
CA SER A 243 7.69 42.12 16.76
C SER A 243 6.33 42.73 16.40
N ILE A 244 5.22 42.02 16.66
CA ILE A 244 3.87 42.56 16.49
C ILE A 244 3.58 43.59 17.58
N LEU A 245 3.92 43.28 18.84
CA LEU A 245 3.70 44.20 19.96
C LEU A 245 4.47 45.51 19.80
N ASP A 246 5.74 45.44 19.36
CA ASP A 246 6.58 46.62 19.11
C ASP A 246 6.06 47.49 17.95
N TYR A 247 5.27 46.93 17.03
CA TYR A 247 4.68 47.67 15.90
C TYR A 247 3.38 48.42 16.28
N PHE A 248 2.75 48.03 17.39
CA PHE A 248 1.46 48.57 17.84
C PHE A 248 1.53 49.30 19.21
N GLY A 249 2.72 49.41 19.81
CA GLY A 249 2.99 50.17 21.04
C GLY A 249 3.70 51.48 20.77
#